data_AF-H9ZRJ9-F1
#
_entry.id   AF-H9ZRJ9-F1
#
_cell.length_a   1.000
_cell.length_b   1.000
_cell.length_c   1.000
_cell.angle_alpha   90.00
_cell.angle_beta   90.00
_cell.angle_gamma   90.00
#
_symmetry.space_group_name_H-M   'P 1'
#
loop_
_entity.id
_entity.type
_entity.pdbx_description
1 polymer ?
#
loop_
_entity_poly.entity_id
_entity_poly.type
_entity_poly.pdbx_seq_one_letter_code
_entity_poly.pdbx_strand_id
1 'polypeptide(L)'
;MVRTQVQLPEEQVSRLKAKALEEGTSLAELVRRAVERYLAEEENGGYEERARRALEAVGRFASGAGDVSEAHDRYLEEAFRGLR
;
A
#
# COMPACT_ATOMS: atom_id res chain seq x y z
N MET A 1 -21.56 9.11 8.38
CA MET A 1 -21.13 9.80 7.15
C MET A 1 -21.84 11.14 7.06
N VAL A 2 -21.15 12.19 6.62
CA VAL A 2 -21.73 13.50 6.31
C VAL A 2 -22.05 13.55 4.81
N ARG A 3 -23.18 14.14 4.41
CA ARG A 3 -23.53 14.29 3.00
C ARG A 3 -22.79 15.48 2.41
N THR A 4 -21.96 15.22 1.41
CA THR A 4 -21.25 16.25 0.65
C THR A 4 -21.61 16.11 -0.83
N GLN A 5 -21.87 17.23 -1.51
CA GLN A 5 -22.15 17.25 -2.94
C GLN A 5 -20.91 17.77 -3.68
N VAL A 6 -20.39 16.96 -4.60
CA VAL A 6 -19.27 17.30 -5.47
C VAL A 6 -19.68 17.05 -6.91
N GLN A 7 -19.20 17.89 -7.83
CA GLN A 7 -19.40 17.70 -9.26
C GLN A 7 -18.16 17.05 -9.86
N LEU A 8 -18.36 16.03 -10.67
CA LEU A 8 -17.30 15.33 -11.39
C LEU A 8 -17.58 15.45 -12.90
N PRO A 9 -16.54 15.61 -13.74
CA PRO A 9 -16.67 15.48 -15.17
C PRO A 9 -17.34 14.16 -15.56
N GLU A 10 -18.18 14.20 -16.60
CA GLU A 10 -18.94 13.04 -17.07
C GLU A 10 -18.04 11.83 -17.37
N GLU A 11 -16.87 12.08 -17.97
CA GLU A 11 -15.86 11.06 -18.25
C GLU A 11 -15.40 10.33 -16.98
N GLN A 12 -15.14 11.06 -15.89
CA GLN A 12 -14.74 10.45 -14.62
C GLN A 12 -15.86 9.58 -14.04
N VAL A 13 -17.10 10.06 -14.09
CA VAL A 13 -18.27 9.29 -13.63
C VAL A 13 -18.43 8.00 -14.44
N SER A 14 -18.26 8.07 -15.76
CA SER A 14 -18.33 6.91 -16.66
C SER A 14 -17.26 5.86 -16.29
N ARG A 15 -16.01 6.29 -16.13
CA ARG A 15 -14.88 5.41 -15.74
C ARG A 15 -15.09 4.78 -14.37
N LEU A 16 -15.58 5.55 -13.39
CA LEU A 16 -15.85 5.04 -12.06
C LEU A 16 -16.99 4.02 -12.06
N LYS A 17 -18.05 4.24 -12.86
CA LYS A 17 -19.15 3.26 -13.00
C LYS A 17 -18.68 1.94 -13.61
N ALA A 18 -17.88 2.00 -14.68
CA ALA A 18 -17.31 0.82 -15.31
C ALA A 18 -16.46 0.00 -14.31
N LYS A 19 -15.59 0.69 -13.57
CA LYS A 19 -14.74 0.06 -12.55
C LYS A 19 -15.53 -0.50 -11.37
N ALA A 20 -16.60 0.19 -10.95
CA ALA A 20 -17.49 -0.31 -9.90
C ALA A 20 -18.21 -1.60 -10.32
N LEU A 21 -18.63 -1.69 -11.58
CA LEU A 21 -19.23 -2.89 -12.15
C LEU A 21 -18.23 -4.06 -12.21
N GLU A 22 -17.02 -3.80 -12.69
CA GLU A 22 -15.92 -4.78 -12.76
C GLU A 22 -15.59 -5.36 -11.37
N GLU A 23 -15.53 -4.51 -10.34
CA GLU A 23 -15.22 -4.90 -8.96
C GLU A 23 -16.42 -5.42 -8.16
N GLY A 24 -17.63 -5.41 -8.74
CA GLY A 24 -18.85 -5.78 -8.01
C GLY A 24 -19.15 -4.89 -6.80
N THR A 25 -18.76 -3.61 -6.87
CA THR A 25 -18.94 -2.64 -5.78
C THR A 25 -19.80 -1.46 -6.18
N SER A 26 -20.18 -0.62 -5.21
CA SER A 26 -20.95 0.60 -5.49
C SER A 26 -20.03 1.74 -5.92
N LEU A 27 -20.56 2.65 -6.75
CA LEU A 27 -19.85 3.89 -7.12
C LEU A 27 -19.43 4.70 -5.87
N ALA A 28 -20.31 4.77 -4.86
CA ALA A 28 -20.03 5.48 -3.62
C ALA A 28 -18.88 4.86 -2.83
N GLU A 29 -18.75 3.52 -2.83
CA GLU A 29 -17.64 2.82 -2.20
C GLU A 29 -16.33 3.09 -2.92
N LEU A 30 -16.34 3.07 -4.26
CA LEU A 30 -15.17 3.38 -5.05
C LEU A 30 -14.67 4.82 -4.80
N VAL A 31 -15.60 5.79 -4.72
CA VAL A 31 -15.27 7.18 -4.38
C VAL A 31 -14.68 7.29 -2.98
N ARG A 32 -15.25 6.63 -1.96
CA ARG A 32 -14.68 6.63 -0.61
C ARG A 32 -13.27 6.08 -0.58
N ARG A 33 -13.02 4.93 -1.21
CA ARG A 33 -11.67 4.32 -1.28
C ARG A 33 -10.66 5.22 -1.99
N ALA A 34 -11.09 5.96 -3.02
CA ALA A 34 -10.24 6.90 -3.73
C ALA A 34 -9.87 8.10 -2.84
N VAL A 35 -10.85 8.67 -2.11
CA VAL A 35 -10.61 9.76 -1.16
C VAL A 35 -9.70 9.31 -0.02
N GLU A 36 -9.96 8.14 0.58
CA GLU A 36 -9.12 7.57 1.64
C GLU A 36 -7.67 7.42 1.19
N ARG A 37 -7.45 6.87 -0.01
CA ARG A 37 -6.10 6.72 -0.59
C ARG A 37 -5.42 8.07 -0.82
N TYR A 38 -6.15 9.04 -1.35
CA TYR A 38 -5.61 10.37 -1.60
C TYR A 38 -5.14 11.05 -0.30
N LEU A 39 -5.98 11.00 0.75
CA LEU A 39 -5.63 11.56 2.06
C LEU A 39 -4.48 10.80 2.73
N ALA A 40 -4.49 9.47 2.66
CA ALA A 40 -3.41 8.65 3.21
C ALA A 40 -2.08 8.88 2.47
N GLU A 41 -2.10 9.13 1.16
CA GLU A 41 -0.90 9.51 0.41
C GLU A 41 -0.36 10.87 0.87
N GLU A 42 -1.22 11.85 1.09
CA GLU A 42 -0.84 13.17 1.62
C GLU A 42 -0.23 13.06 3.03
N GLU A 43 -0.89 12.34 3.94
CA GLU A 43 -0.40 12.13 5.32
C GLU A 43 0.94 11.37 5.38
N ASN A 44 1.19 10.48 4.43
CA ASN A 44 2.45 9.74 4.32
C ASN A 44 3.59 10.55 3.67
N GLY A 45 3.38 11.85 3.43
CA GLY A 45 4.29 12.79 2.79
C GLY A 45 4.40 12.62 1.27
N GLY A 46 3.43 11.94 0.66
CA GLY A 46 3.41 11.66 -0.77
C GLY A 46 4.44 10.63 -1.21
N TYR A 47 4.64 10.56 -2.53
CA TYR A 47 5.59 9.63 -3.14
C TYR A 47 7.04 9.92 -2.72
N GLU A 48 7.43 11.20 -2.69
CA GLU A 48 8.82 11.60 -2.41
C GLU A 48 9.24 11.24 -0.98
N GLU A 49 8.39 11.47 0.02
CA GLU A 49 8.68 11.08 1.39
C GLU A 49 8.71 9.57 1.57
N ARG A 50 7.83 8.82 0.89
CA ARG A 50 7.89 7.35 0.87
C ARG A 50 9.18 6.84 0.26
N ALA A 51 9.61 7.43 -0.86
CA ALA A 51 10.87 7.09 -1.52
C ALA A 51 12.08 7.42 -0.64
N ARG A 52 12.09 8.61 0.01
CA ARG A 52 13.13 9.01 0.97
C ARG A 52 13.23 8.02 2.13
N ARG A 53 12.11 7.68 2.78
CA ARG A 53 12.08 6.70 3.89
C ARG A 53 12.57 5.32 3.46
N ALA A 54 12.22 4.88 2.24
CA ALA A 54 12.70 3.61 1.71
C ALA A 54 14.22 3.62 1.49
N LEU A 55 14.77 4.72 0.95
CA LEU A 55 16.22 4.89 0.78
C LEU A 55 16.95 4.92 2.13
N GLU A 56 16.39 5.55 3.16
CA GLU A 56 16.98 5.57 4.52
C GLU A 56 17.04 4.18 5.17
N ALA A 57 16.22 3.22 4.73
CA ALA A 57 16.29 1.85 5.22
C ALA A 57 17.44 1.05 4.57
N VAL A 58 17.92 1.46 3.38
CA VAL A 58 19.00 0.78 2.67
C VAL A 58 20.30 0.90 3.46
N GLY A 59 20.94 -0.23 3.76
CA GLY A 59 22.21 -0.27 4.51
C GLY A 59 22.08 0.04 6.00
N ARG A 60 20.88 0.35 6.50
CA ARG A 60 20.63 0.61 7.93
C ARG A 60 20.77 -0.65 8.80
N PHE A 61 20.59 -1.82 8.21
CA PHE A 61 20.65 -3.11 8.89
C PHE A 61 21.63 -4.04 8.18
N ALA A 62 22.45 -4.74 8.96
CA ALA A 62 23.35 -5.77 8.47
C ALA A 62 23.21 -6.98 9.39
N SER A 63 22.71 -8.10 8.85
CA SER A 63 22.67 -9.38 9.55
C SER A 63 24.05 -10.05 9.62
N GLY A 64 25.02 -9.57 8.84
CA GLY A 64 26.32 -10.21 8.62
C GLY A 64 26.26 -11.43 7.69
N ALA A 65 25.05 -11.85 7.28
CA ALA A 65 24.80 -12.97 6.39
C ALA A 65 24.44 -12.47 4.99
N GLY A 66 25.17 -12.95 3.98
CA GLY A 66 25.03 -12.51 2.57
C GLY A 66 24.04 -13.32 1.74
N ASP A 67 23.61 -14.49 2.23
CA ASP A 67 22.80 -15.46 1.50
C ASP A 67 21.39 -15.66 2.10
N VAL A 68 20.96 -14.77 3.00
CA VAL A 68 19.69 -14.91 3.75
C VAL A 68 18.48 -14.99 2.81
N SER A 69 18.48 -14.26 1.70
CA SER A 69 17.39 -14.32 0.72
C SER A 69 17.28 -15.69 0.04
N GLU A 70 18.40 -16.36 -0.19
CA GLU A 70 18.46 -17.65 -0.86
C GLU A 70 18.23 -18.81 0.12
N ALA A 71 18.86 -18.75 1.29
CA ALA A 71 18.84 -19.81 2.31
C ALA A 71 17.85 -19.54 3.44
N HIS A 72 16.77 -18.79 3.20
CA HIS A 72 15.82 -18.33 4.21
C HIS A 72 15.27 -19.46 5.09
N ASP A 73 14.96 -20.63 4.51
CA ASP A 73 14.45 -21.79 5.26
C ASP A 73 15.47 -22.35 6.25
N ARG A 74 16.77 -22.38 5.90
CA ARG A 74 17.85 -22.81 6.79
C ARG A 74 17.96 -21.87 7.99
N TYR A 75 17.96 -20.56 7.74
CA TYR A 75 18.00 -19.55 8.81
C TYR A 75 16.77 -19.64 9.73
N LEU A 76 15.59 -19.89 9.16
CA LEU A 76 14.38 -20.11 9.91
C LEU A 76 14.50 -21.34 10.82
N GLU A 77 14.92 -22.48 10.27
CA GLU A 77 15.09 -23.71 11.03
C GLU A 77 16.09 -23.55 12.19
N GLU A 78 17.26 -22.94 11.92
CA GLU A 78 18.28 -22.66 12.93
C GLU A 78 17.74 -21.78 14.07
N ALA A 79 16.98 -20.73 13.75
CA ALA A 79 16.41 -19.83 14.76
C ALA A 79 15.41 -20.54 15.68
N PHE A 80 14.63 -21.48 15.16
CA PHE A 80 13.63 -22.22 15.94
C PHE A 80 14.17 -23.48 16.62
N ARG A 81 15.37 -23.96 16.24
CA ARG A 81 15.99 -25.15 16.85
C ARG A 81 16.38 -24.95 18.33
N GLY A 82 16.59 -23.71 18.76
CA GLY A 82 16.90 -23.35 20.16
C GLY A 82 15.69 -23.09 21.07
N LEU A 83 14.47 -23.22 20.56
CA LEU A 83 13.21 -23.01 21.31
C LEU A 83 12.62 -24.32 21.88
N ARG A 84 13.42 -25.40 21.95
CA ARG A 84 13.06 -26.68 22.56
C ARG A 84 13.84 -26.92 23.84
#